data_AF-A0AAW5I791-F1
#
_entry.id   AF-A0AAW5I791-F1
#
_cell.length_a   1.000
_cell.length_b   1.000
_cell.length_c   1.000
_cell.angle_alpha   90.00
_cell.angle_beta   90.00
_cell.angle_gamma   90.00
#
_symmetry.space_group_name_H-M   'P 1'
#
loop_
_entity.id
_entity.type
_entity.pdbx_description
1 polymer ?
#
loop_
_entity_poly.entity_id
_entity_poly.type
_entity_poly.pdbx_seq_one_letter_code
_entity_poly.pdbx_strand_id
1 'polypeptide(L)'
;MKRYQSTLTKMTRPVCMALAALLMVGAMASCSENENTETAQSDNAYLSLSFSTGTGNSTRAGESHTEDVLANNESKADPNSESDFHSIKVWVFQSGTNEDANPIAYKEEALKDINGSYNLQLRFLRKIAGKEVENIDLYILANSESTNIQDKLSGKNFSSITRKELQNISFDSTFGIQDNGNPQNTKVPETGLPISRAITNISVEKHVGTTEAEAATKGIKIPLVRAVSKLHFYFARKTGTENVKVTSIEVEGNTIPTASYIFPDETEYKENDDNQVVTSNKYNVNSNGYVSTVLKLNGVETDNIKEVEDPEKFKKNETQTAQDYLDAFKKAGIAPHNLCYLRETTKAIKGKIHYSLGTEEKSVDFSIPTGSKAIRNRELVVYGYFLNGQMGMLTVTPTIKEWQDGGTYDYNDPSTEVIFPDADKTDWGYKVYYGQPQRGPMITLKDIDTKGAPWILQTDNPLFGFVECNEDGSFKAGQSADSYKIESYIINKEGAKKTLYFYVVPKNRLDMAQPHNVRAHVFLTKNPNERFVLNPDFKLKGCITGEDAGKDIHFEQVL
;
A
#
# COMPACT_ATOMS: atom_id res chain seq x y z
N MET A 1 -12.22 3.51 -58.38
CA MET A 1 -11.56 4.43 -57.43
C MET A 1 -12.52 5.05 -56.38
N LYS A 2 -13.45 4.28 -55.78
CA LYS A 2 -14.28 4.75 -54.64
C LYS A 2 -14.56 3.67 -53.56
N ARG A 3 -13.89 2.52 -53.62
CA ARG A 3 -14.03 1.43 -52.61
C ARG A 3 -12.77 1.15 -51.79
N TYR A 4 -11.65 1.84 -52.06
CA TYR A 4 -10.38 1.63 -51.35
C TYR A 4 -10.09 2.66 -50.24
N GLN A 5 -10.84 3.77 -50.18
CA GLN A 5 -10.65 4.79 -49.15
C GLN A 5 -11.50 4.59 -47.88
N SER A 6 -12.56 3.77 -47.93
CA SER A 6 -13.40 3.50 -46.75
C SER A 6 -12.79 2.50 -45.77
N THR A 7 -11.79 1.72 -46.19
CA THR A 7 -11.17 0.68 -45.37
C THR A 7 -9.94 1.20 -44.61
N LEU A 8 -9.31 2.26 -45.12
CA LEU A 8 -8.12 2.87 -44.49
C LEU A 8 -8.47 3.82 -43.33
N THR A 9 -9.66 4.45 -43.34
CA THR A 9 -10.11 5.37 -42.28
C THR A 9 -10.73 4.66 -41.07
N LYS A 10 -11.05 3.36 -41.17
CA LYS A 10 -11.53 2.53 -40.05
C LYS A 10 -10.43 1.76 -39.32
N MET A 11 -9.23 1.64 -39.89
CA MET A 11 -8.08 0.97 -39.26
C MET A 11 -7.00 1.91 -38.73
N THR A 12 -7.13 3.24 -38.89
CA THR A 12 -6.15 4.22 -38.42
C THR A 12 -6.49 4.91 -37.09
N ARG A 13 -7.69 4.70 -36.53
CA ARG A 13 -8.04 5.21 -35.19
C ARG A 13 -7.62 4.32 -34.00
N PRO A 14 -7.54 2.97 -34.10
CA PRO A 14 -7.02 2.17 -33.00
C PRO A 14 -5.48 2.14 -32.96
N VAL A 15 -4.82 2.31 -34.12
CA VAL A 15 -3.35 2.19 -34.23
C VAL A 15 -2.64 3.45 -33.72
N CYS A 16 -3.25 4.64 -33.82
CA CYS A 16 -2.68 5.87 -33.25
C CYS A 16 -2.87 5.99 -31.72
N MET A 17 -3.87 5.33 -31.11
CA MET A 17 -3.95 5.22 -29.65
C MET A 17 -3.08 4.08 -29.11
N ALA A 18 -2.90 3.00 -29.88
CA ALA A 18 -1.99 1.92 -29.49
C ALA A 18 -0.50 2.33 -29.59
N LEU A 19 -0.11 3.18 -30.54
CA LEU A 19 1.28 3.71 -30.57
C LEU A 19 1.57 4.72 -29.46
N ALA A 20 0.57 5.45 -28.95
CA ALA A 20 0.73 6.31 -27.77
C ALA A 20 0.80 5.49 -26.47
N ALA A 21 0.15 4.33 -26.40
CA ALA A 21 0.24 3.40 -25.29
C ALA A 21 1.51 2.51 -25.32
N LEU A 22 2.07 2.22 -26.50
CA LEU A 22 3.32 1.46 -26.65
C LEU A 22 4.58 2.33 -26.53
N LEU A 23 4.48 3.65 -26.59
CA LEU A 23 5.57 4.58 -26.30
C LEU A 23 5.65 4.99 -24.82
N MET A 24 4.71 4.55 -23.97
CA MET A 24 4.71 4.78 -22.51
C MET A 24 5.24 3.58 -21.72
N VAL A 25 5.58 2.46 -22.37
CA VAL A 25 6.46 1.44 -21.79
C VAL A 25 7.90 1.87 -22.08
N GLY A 26 8.27 3.03 -21.56
CA GLY A 26 9.67 3.34 -21.36
C GLY A 26 10.22 2.26 -20.45
N ALA A 27 11.19 1.49 -20.94
CA ALA A 27 12.03 0.67 -20.11
C ALA A 27 12.70 1.59 -19.08
N MET A 28 12.03 1.84 -17.95
CA MET A 28 12.66 2.42 -16.78
C MET A 28 13.47 1.28 -16.18
N ALA A 29 14.67 1.10 -16.73
CA ALA A 29 15.78 0.57 -15.96
C ALA A 29 15.76 1.28 -14.60
N SER A 30 15.92 0.54 -13.51
CA SER A 30 16.06 1.13 -12.18
C SER A 30 17.26 2.08 -12.18
N CYS A 31 17.04 3.37 -12.40
CA CYS A 31 18.09 4.38 -12.40
C CYS A 31 18.37 4.77 -10.95
N SER A 32 19.18 3.98 -10.25
CA SER A 32 19.88 4.44 -9.06
C SER A 32 21.25 4.97 -9.50
N GLU A 33 21.36 6.26 -9.78
CA GLU A 33 22.64 6.87 -10.15
C GLU A 33 23.11 7.84 -9.07
N ASN A 34 24.10 7.36 -8.32
CA ASN A 34 25.17 8.22 -7.86
C ASN A 34 26.44 7.65 -8.52
N GLU A 35 26.60 7.92 -9.82
CA GLU A 35 27.78 7.53 -10.59
C GLU A 35 28.90 8.54 -10.37
N ASN A 36 29.55 8.48 -9.19
CA ASN A 36 30.93 8.93 -9.09
C ASN A 36 31.82 7.68 -9.16
N THR A 37 32.55 7.56 -10.26
CA THR A 37 33.31 6.37 -10.65
C THR A 37 34.69 6.23 -9.98
N GLU A 38 35.06 7.08 -9.03
CA GLU A 38 36.32 6.94 -8.28
C GLU A 38 36.18 7.41 -6.82
N THR A 39 35.53 6.62 -5.96
CA THR A 39 35.53 6.87 -4.51
C THR A 39 35.76 5.58 -3.73
N ALA A 40 36.56 5.68 -2.67
CA ALA A 40 36.86 4.56 -1.78
C ALA A 40 35.56 3.97 -1.20
N GLN A 41 35.52 2.64 -1.03
CA GLN A 41 34.34 1.92 -0.53
C GLN A 41 33.80 2.49 0.81
N SER A 42 34.65 3.15 1.60
CA SER A 42 34.34 3.80 2.87
C SER A 42 33.46 5.06 2.78
N ASP A 43 33.28 5.64 1.59
CA ASP A 43 32.49 6.87 1.40
C ASP A 43 31.04 6.57 0.98
N ASN A 44 30.68 5.30 0.77
CA ASN A 44 29.31 4.90 0.48
C ASN A 44 28.47 4.77 1.76
N ALA A 45 27.22 5.23 1.66
CA ALA A 45 26.18 5.13 2.67
C ALA A 45 24.97 4.41 2.07
N TYR A 46 24.45 3.41 2.78
CA TYR A 46 23.31 2.60 2.37
C TYR A 46 22.15 2.80 3.33
N LEU A 47 20.96 3.00 2.77
CA LEU A 47 19.72 3.27 3.48
C LEU A 47 18.69 2.22 3.12
N SER A 48 18.14 1.55 4.14
CA SER A 48 17.06 0.59 4.00
C SER A 48 15.75 1.23 4.46
N LEU A 49 14.81 1.39 3.55
CA LEU A 49 13.50 1.98 3.82
C LEU A 49 12.42 0.90 3.72
N SER A 50 11.52 0.88 4.68
CA SER A 50 10.32 0.05 4.69
C SER A 50 9.10 0.96 4.72
N PHE A 51 8.30 0.89 3.67
CA PHE A 51 7.10 1.69 3.52
C PHE A 51 5.88 0.86 3.89
N SER A 52 4.93 1.47 4.59
CA SER A 52 3.60 0.91 4.81
C SER A 52 2.53 1.96 4.52
N THR A 53 1.40 1.55 3.93
CA THR A 53 0.20 2.41 3.85
C THR A 53 -0.63 2.38 5.13
N GLY A 54 -0.23 1.56 6.12
CA GLY A 54 -0.89 1.39 7.41
C GLY A 54 -0.05 1.81 8.61
N THR A 55 -0.74 1.97 9.74
CA THR A 55 -0.15 2.27 11.05
C THR A 55 0.83 1.17 11.46
N GLY A 56 2.08 1.56 11.71
CA GLY A 56 3.11 0.67 12.20
C GLY A 56 2.93 0.41 13.69
N ASN A 57 1.90 -0.33 14.09
CA ASN A 57 1.82 -0.80 15.48
C ASN A 57 2.88 -1.90 15.70
N SER A 58 4.02 -1.51 16.28
CA SER A 58 4.78 -2.44 17.10
C SER A 58 3.93 -2.74 18.34
N THR A 59 3.40 -3.95 18.45
CA THR A 59 2.90 -4.46 19.73
C THR A 59 4.09 -4.63 20.67
N ARG A 60 4.49 -3.57 21.37
CA ARG A 60 5.27 -3.71 22.60
C ARG A 60 4.27 -3.81 23.73
N ALA A 61 4.12 -5.02 24.27
CA ALA A 61 3.28 -5.26 25.43
C ALA A 61 3.76 -4.37 26.60
N GLY A 62 2.92 -3.41 26.98
CA GLY A 62 3.09 -2.61 28.18
C GLY A 62 3.71 -1.24 27.95
N GLU A 63 2.93 -0.30 27.43
CA GLU A 63 3.05 1.11 27.79
C GLU A 63 1.65 1.74 27.73
N SER A 64 1.35 2.59 28.70
CA SER A 64 -0.01 2.87 29.12
C SER A 64 -0.50 4.22 28.59
N HIS A 65 -1.70 4.22 28.02
CA HIS A 65 -2.67 5.33 28.03
C HIS A 65 -2.36 6.59 27.20
N THR A 66 -2.43 6.44 25.87
CA THR A 66 -3.10 7.38 24.92
C THR A 66 -3.63 6.66 23.66
N GLU A 67 -3.42 5.35 23.57
CA GLU A 67 -3.55 4.48 22.39
C GLU A 67 -5.01 4.17 21.97
N ASP A 68 -5.97 4.24 22.89
CA ASP A 68 -7.36 3.82 22.62
C ASP A 68 -8.14 4.74 21.67
N VAL A 69 -7.75 6.01 21.51
CA VAL A 69 -8.54 6.98 20.72
C VAL A 69 -8.23 6.89 19.22
N LEU A 70 -7.00 6.48 18.86
CA LEU A 70 -6.56 6.35 17.47
C LEU A 70 -7.06 5.04 16.86
N ALA A 71 -6.83 3.90 17.54
CA ALA A 71 -7.30 2.58 17.09
C ALA A 71 -8.83 2.52 16.87
N ASN A 72 -9.60 3.23 17.69
CA ASN A 72 -11.06 3.28 17.56
C ASN A 72 -11.55 4.13 16.36
N ASN A 73 -10.69 4.89 15.69
CA ASN A 73 -11.10 5.74 14.56
C ASN A 73 -10.59 5.25 13.20
N GLU A 74 -10.05 4.04 13.10
CA GLU A 74 -9.46 3.48 11.87
C GLU A 74 -10.42 2.59 11.06
N SER A 75 -10.23 2.52 9.74
CA SER A 75 -10.90 1.55 8.86
C SER A 75 -9.92 0.88 7.90
N LYS A 76 -10.24 -0.34 7.47
CA LYS A 76 -9.47 -1.10 6.48
C LYS A 76 -9.71 -0.57 5.06
N ALA A 77 -8.70 -0.70 4.22
CA ALA A 77 -8.84 -0.52 2.78
C ALA A 77 -9.97 -1.40 2.22
N ASP A 78 -10.95 -0.79 1.56
CA ASP A 78 -12.02 -1.53 0.89
C ASP A 78 -12.47 -0.73 -0.36
N PRO A 79 -11.95 -1.08 -1.54
CA PRO A 79 -11.18 -2.29 -1.85
C PRO A 79 -9.72 -2.24 -1.37
N ASN A 80 -9.10 -3.41 -1.14
CA ASN A 80 -7.66 -3.54 -0.81
C ASN A 80 -6.74 -2.80 -1.79
N SER A 81 -7.17 -2.61 -3.04
CA SER A 81 -6.40 -1.90 -4.06
C SER A 81 -6.18 -0.42 -3.75
N GLU A 82 -6.97 0.16 -2.84
CA GLU A 82 -6.72 1.51 -2.35
C GLU A 82 -5.28 1.64 -1.75
N SER A 83 -4.65 0.51 -1.34
CA SER A 83 -3.35 0.37 -0.67
C SER A 83 -2.17 0.03 -1.57
N ASP A 84 -2.45 -0.32 -2.81
CA ASP A 84 -1.44 -0.93 -3.67
C ASP A 84 -0.38 0.10 -4.07
N PHE A 85 0.88 -0.32 -4.04
CA PHE A 85 2.00 0.39 -4.64
C PHE A 85 2.26 -0.14 -6.06
N HIS A 86 2.14 0.75 -7.04
CA HIS A 86 2.45 0.51 -8.45
C HIS A 86 3.72 1.25 -8.90
N SER A 87 4.12 2.28 -8.16
CA SER A 87 5.39 2.96 -8.36
C SER A 87 5.85 3.59 -7.06
N ILE A 88 7.15 3.84 -6.94
CA ILE A 88 7.70 4.64 -5.85
C ILE A 88 8.86 5.51 -6.33
N LYS A 89 8.89 6.73 -5.82
CA LYS A 89 9.87 7.77 -6.09
C LYS A 89 10.37 8.31 -4.76
N VAL A 90 11.68 8.32 -4.56
CA VAL A 90 12.33 8.78 -3.32
C VAL A 90 13.39 9.80 -3.67
N TRP A 91 13.40 10.91 -2.95
CA TRP A 91 14.45 11.92 -2.96
C TRP A 91 15.04 12.07 -1.57
N VAL A 92 16.37 12.07 -1.48
CA VAL A 92 17.14 12.26 -0.26
C VAL A 92 17.83 13.60 -0.33
N PHE A 93 17.66 14.44 0.67
CA PHE A 93 18.37 15.70 0.81
C PHE A 93 19.22 15.69 2.07
N GLN A 94 20.33 16.42 2.08
CA GLN A 94 21.02 16.72 3.33
C GLN A 94 20.17 17.69 4.17
N SER A 95 19.94 17.37 5.44
CA SER A 95 19.17 18.25 6.33
C SER A 95 19.85 19.60 6.53
N GLY A 96 19.05 20.65 6.73
CA GLY A 96 19.55 22.02 6.88
C GLY A 96 20.00 22.71 5.59
N THR A 97 19.89 22.03 4.44
CA THR A 97 20.09 22.68 3.13
C THR A 97 18.92 23.61 2.78
N ASN A 98 19.17 24.60 1.92
CA ASN A 98 18.15 25.57 1.51
C ASN A 98 17.10 24.95 0.57
N GLU A 99 16.04 25.70 0.28
CA GLU A 99 14.94 25.25 -0.59
C GLU A 99 15.37 24.97 -2.04
N ASP A 100 16.44 25.59 -2.53
CA ASP A 100 16.94 25.39 -3.90
C ASP A 100 17.91 24.20 -4.01
N ALA A 101 18.15 23.47 -2.92
CA ALA A 101 19.05 22.33 -2.92
C ALA A 101 18.54 21.19 -3.80
N ASN A 102 19.48 20.50 -4.44
CA ASN A 102 19.27 19.25 -5.18
C ASN A 102 19.34 18.04 -4.24
N PRO A 103 18.67 16.93 -4.59
CA PRO A 103 18.80 15.67 -3.87
C PRO A 103 20.25 15.16 -3.93
N ILE A 104 20.71 14.61 -2.82
CA ILE A 104 22.02 13.95 -2.70
C ILE A 104 21.94 12.48 -3.15
N ALA A 105 20.72 11.95 -3.24
CA ALA A 105 20.39 10.68 -3.87
C ALA A 105 18.89 10.62 -4.19
N TYR A 106 18.53 9.76 -5.13
CA TYR A 106 17.15 9.54 -5.54
C TYR A 106 16.99 8.12 -6.06
N LYS A 107 15.75 7.65 -6.10
CA LYS A 107 15.41 6.36 -6.69
C LYS A 107 13.98 6.36 -7.22
N GLU A 108 13.79 5.73 -8.35
CA GLU A 108 12.48 5.47 -8.93
C GLU A 108 12.37 3.98 -9.28
N GLU A 109 11.26 3.36 -8.90
CA GLU A 109 10.95 1.98 -9.23
C GLU A 109 9.50 1.85 -9.67
N ALA A 110 9.30 1.14 -10.78
CA ALA A 110 8.00 0.60 -11.15
C ALA A 110 7.78 -0.70 -10.37
N LEU A 111 6.63 -0.79 -9.71
CA LEU A 111 6.23 -1.93 -8.89
C LEU A 111 5.03 -2.62 -9.55
N LYS A 112 4.76 -3.87 -9.18
CA LYS A 112 3.60 -4.59 -9.68
C LYS A 112 2.70 -5.03 -8.53
N ASP A 113 1.64 -4.25 -8.32
CA ASP A 113 0.52 -4.53 -7.42
C ASP A 113 0.96 -4.99 -6.02
N ILE A 114 1.91 -4.27 -5.43
CA ILE A 114 2.42 -4.58 -4.09
C ILE A 114 1.45 -4.04 -3.05
N ASN A 115 0.75 -4.92 -2.35
CA ASN A 115 -0.25 -4.52 -1.38
C ASN A 115 0.39 -4.13 -0.03
N GLY A 116 0.17 -2.88 0.39
CA GLY A 116 0.30 -2.45 1.78
C GLY A 116 1.71 -2.19 2.30
N SER A 117 2.75 -2.90 1.83
CA SER A 117 4.14 -2.64 2.25
C SER A 117 5.21 -2.91 1.19
N TYR A 118 6.29 -2.12 1.19
CA TYR A 118 7.40 -2.25 0.24
C TYR A 118 8.75 -1.88 0.86
N ASN A 119 9.82 -2.62 0.55
CA ASN A 119 11.17 -2.32 1.02
C ASN A 119 12.04 -1.80 -0.13
N LEU A 120 12.78 -0.73 0.13
CA LEU A 120 13.66 -0.06 -0.83
C LEU A 120 15.06 0.12 -0.24
N GLN A 121 16.08 -0.32 -0.97
CA GLN A 121 17.47 0.03 -0.70
C GLN A 121 17.89 1.23 -1.55
N LEU A 122 18.61 2.17 -0.94
CA LEU A 122 19.11 3.38 -1.60
C LEU A 122 20.55 3.66 -1.15
N ARG A 123 21.40 4.10 -2.09
CA ARG A 123 22.80 4.44 -1.84
C ARG A 123 23.04 5.94 -2.03
N PHE A 124 23.84 6.54 -1.16
CA PHE A 124 24.33 7.92 -1.29
C PHE A 124 25.77 8.06 -0.77
N LEU A 125 26.39 9.24 -0.95
CA LEU A 125 27.73 9.52 -0.44
C LEU A 125 27.66 10.03 1.00
N ARG A 126 28.45 9.42 1.88
CA ARG A 126 28.52 9.81 3.30
C ARG A 126 29.14 11.19 3.50
N LYS A 127 29.99 11.62 2.56
CA LYS A 127 30.61 12.94 2.54
C LYS A 127 30.25 13.72 1.29
N ILE A 128 29.86 14.99 1.48
CA ILE A 128 29.56 15.93 0.40
C ILE A 128 30.46 17.15 0.59
N ALA A 129 31.23 17.50 -0.44
CA ALA A 129 32.22 18.57 -0.38
C ALA A 129 33.19 18.46 0.83
N GLY A 130 33.59 17.24 1.17
CA GLY A 130 34.51 16.95 2.28
C GLY A 130 33.90 17.01 3.69
N LYS A 131 32.58 17.23 3.80
CA LYS A 131 31.86 17.23 5.09
C LYS A 131 30.97 16.01 5.21
N GLU A 132 30.95 15.40 6.39
CA GLU A 132 30.04 14.31 6.73
C GLU A 132 28.58 14.78 6.66
N VAL A 133 27.71 13.94 6.13
CA VAL A 133 26.26 14.12 6.18
C VAL A 133 25.76 13.59 7.51
N GLU A 134 25.35 14.50 8.41
CA GLU A 134 24.88 14.14 9.76
C GLU A 134 23.44 13.65 9.75
N ASN A 135 22.57 14.37 9.05
CA ASN A 135 21.13 14.09 8.95
C ASN A 135 20.64 14.23 7.51
N ILE A 136 19.60 13.46 7.17
CA ILE A 136 18.92 13.50 5.87
C ILE A 136 17.43 13.76 6.00
N ASP A 137 16.87 14.36 4.95
CA ASP A 137 15.43 14.54 4.76
C ASP A 137 14.98 13.69 3.56
N LEU A 138 13.81 13.07 3.66
CA LEU A 138 13.22 12.20 2.65
C LEU A 138 11.90 12.75 2.13
N TYR A 139 11.77 12.73 0.82
CA TYR A 139 10.51 12.90 0.11
C TYR A 139 10.18 11.60 -0.59
N ILE A 140 9.03 11.01 -0.26
CA ILE A 140 8.56 9.74 -0.81
C ILE A 140 7.22 9.94 -1.50
N LEU A 141 7.12 9.52 -2.75
CA LEU A 141 5.91 9.61 -3.55
C LEU A 141 5.68 8.29 -4.28
N ALA A 142 4.55 7.66 -4.01
CA ALA A 142 4.06 6.49 -4.71
C ALA A 142 2.85 6.83 -5.57
N ASN A 143 2.69 6.07 -6.66
CA ASN A 143 1.51 6.11 -7.54
C ASN A 143 1.24 7.50 -8.14
N SER A 144 2.29 8.27 -8.42
CA SER A 144 2.16 9.60 -9.01
C SER A 144 1.47 9.61 -10.37
N GLU A 145 1.46 8.47 -11.07
CA GLU A 145 0.87 8.25 -12.40
C GLU A 145 -0.67 8.38 -12.38
N SER A 146 -1.27 8.30 -11.19
CA SER A 146 -2.70 8.60 -11.00
C SER A 146 -3.03 10.10 -11.06
N THR A 147 -2.00 10.95 -11.15
CA THR A 147 -2.09 12.42 -11.17
C THR A 147 -1.36 12.99 -12.38
N ASN A 148 -1.38 14.31 -12.54
CA ASN A 148 -0.58 15.00 -13.55
C ASN A 148 0.80 15.47 -13.05
N ILE A 149 1.30 14.90 -11.96
CA ILE A 149 2.61 15.27 -11.37
C ILE A 149 3.76 14.99 -12.35
N GLN A 150 3.69 13.89 -13.10
CA GLN A 150 4.69 13.57 -14.12
C GLN A 150 4.80 14.67 -15.18
N ASP A 151 3.67 15.21 -15.65
CA ASP A 151 3.66 16.32 -16.62
C ASP A 151 4.26 17.60 -16.02
N LYS A 152 3.95 17.87 -14.73
CA LYS A 152 4.47 19.05 -14.01
C LYS A 152 5.97 18.96 -13.71
N LEU A 153 6.53 17.76 -13.67
CA LEU A 153 7.97 17.49 -13.52
C LEU A 153 8.65 17.18 -14.87
N SER A 154 7.92 17.25 -15.99
CA SER A 154 8.44 16.83 -17.29
C SER A 154 9.64 17.68 -17.73
N GLY A 155 10.59 17.04 -18.42
CA GLY A 155 11.82 17.68 -18.91
C GLY A 155 12.92 17.86 -17.86
N LYS A 156 12.73 17.36 -16.62
CA LYS A 156 13.74 17.35 -15.57
C LYS A 156 14.28 15.96 -15.31
N ASN A 157 15.57 15.87 -15.03
CA ASN A 157 16.17 14.68 -14.44
C ASN A 157 15.77 14.63 -12.96
N PHE A 158 15.58 13.42 -12.41
CA PHE A 158 15.21 13.25 -11.00
C PHE A 158 16.20 13.91 -10.03
N SER A 159 17.49 13.90 -10.39
CA SER A 159 18.58 14.59 -9.66
C SER A 159 18.48 16.12 -9.65
N SER A 160 17.67 16.69 -10.55
CA SER A 160 17.54 18.14 -10.74
C SER A 160 16.30 18.76 -10.08
N ILE A 161 15.42 17.92 -9.51
CA ILE A 161 14.21 18.38 -8.84
C ILE A 161 14.60 18.94 -7.48
N THR A 162 14.37 20.23 -7.24
CA THR A 162 14.80 20.86 -5.99
C THR A 162 13.84 20.58 -4.84
N ARG A 163 14.32 20.80 -3.61
CA ARG A 163 13.49 20.73 -2.40
C ARG A 163 12.24 21.62 -2.51
N LYS A 164 12.39 22.86 -2.98
CA LYS A 164 11.32 23.84 -3.18
C LYS A 164 10.25 23.33 -4.14
N GLU A 165 10.67 22.64 -5.20
CA GLU A 165 9.74 22.08 -6.17
C GLU A 165 8.88 21.00 -5.54
N LEU A 166 9.49 20.06 -4.81
CA LEU A 166 8.74 19.02 -4.08
C LEU A 166 7.84 19.63 -3.00
N GLN A 167 8.30 20.66 -2.29
CA GLN A 167 7.52 21.35 -1.26
C GLN A 167 6.26 22.03 -1.81
N ASN A 168 6.28 22.48 -3.07
CA ASN A 168 5.23 23.29 -3.68
C ASN A 168 4.43 22.55 -4.75
N ILE A 169 4.83 21.35 -5.14
CA ILE A 169 4.18 20.64 -6.23
C ILE A 169 2.77 20.20 -5.85
N SER A 170 1.83 20.46 -6.76
CA SER A 170 0.42 20.18 -6.59
C SER A 170 -0.13 19.43 -7.80
N PHE A 171 -1.22 18.69 -7.61
CA PHE A 171 -1.98 18.04 -8.69
C PHE A 171 -3.37 18.67 -8.79
N ASP A 172 -3.89 18.78 -10.00
CA ASP A 172 -5.20 19.40 -10.31
C ASP A 172 -6.11 18.51 -11.17
N SER A 173 -5.64 17.31 -11.54
CA SER A 173 -6.39 16.30 -12.29
C SER A 173 -6.90 15.16 -11.40
N THR A 174 -7.75 14.31 -11.99
CA THR A 174 -8.22 13.00 -11.48
C THR A 174 -9.11 13.03 -10.24
N PHE A 175 -8.84 13.87 -9.23
CA PHE A 175 -9.50 13.79 -7.92
C PHE A 175 -10.29 15.05 -7.55
N GLY A 176 -10.77 15.78 -8.57
CA GLY A 176 -11.58 16.99 -8.43
C GLY A 176 -13.02 16.83 -8.89
N ILE A 177 -13.61 17.95 -9.30
CA ILE A 177 -14.96 18.04 -9.87
C ILE A 177 -14.82 18.42 -11.35
N GLN A 178 -15.55 17.74 -12.23
CA GLN A 178 -15.65 18.05 -13.66
C GLN A 178 -16.55 19.28 -13.89
N ASP A 179 -16.45 19.91 -15.07
CA ASP A 179 -17.27 21.08 -15.43
C ASP A 179 -18.78 20.81 -15.39
N ASN A 180 -19.19 19.56 -15.63
CA ASN A 180 -20.59 19.12 -15.54
C ASN A 180 -21.09 18.86 -14.10
N GLY A 181 -20.21 18.98 -13.10
CA GLY A 181 -20.48 18.71 -11.69
C GLY A 181 -20.22 17.28 -11.24
N ASN A 182 -19.83 16.35 -12.13
CA ASN A 182 -19.53 14.98 -11.73
C ASN A 182 -18.16 14.88 -11.04
N PRO A 183 -17.95 13.88 -10.16
CA PRO A 183 -16.61 13.59 -9.64
C PRO A 183 -15.67 13.19 -10.78
N GLN A 184 -14.42 13.63 -10.71
CA GLN A 184 -13.40 13.20 -11.68
C GLN A 184 -13.02 11.73 -11.51
N ASN A 185 -13.13 11.17 -10.30
CA ASN A 185 -12.83 9.77 -10.03
C ASN A 185 -13.74 9.12 -8.97
N THR A 186 -14.24 7.93 -9.32
CA THR A 186 -15.18 7.12 -8.52
C THR A 186 -14.67 5.70 -8.25
N LYS A 187 -13.45 5.38 -8.69
CA LYS A 187 -12.82 4.07 -8.49
C LYS A 187 -11.33 4.24 -8.20
N VAL A 188 -10.70 3.22 -7.65
CA VAL A 188 -9.23 3.22 -7.55
C VAL A 188 -8.65 3.24 -8.98
N PRO A 189 -7.76 4.18 -9.32
CA PRO A 189 -7.05 4.14 -10.59
C PRO A 189 -6.24 2.85 -10.73
N GLU A 190 -6.04 2.36 -11.95
CA GLU A 190 -5.21 1.16 -12.19
C GLU A 190 -3.74 1.35 -11.78
N THR A 191 -3.31 2.60 -11.62
CA THR A 191 -1.98 3.00 -11.14
C THR A 191 -1.95 3.28 -9.63
N GLY A 192 -3.02 2.95 -8.90
CA GLY A 192 -3.16 3.20 -7.46
C GLY A 192 -3.58 4.62 -7.09
N LEU A 193 -3.82 4.85 -5.79
CA LEU A 193 -4.06 6.20 -5.24
C LEU A 193 -2.73 6.88 -4.94
N PRO A 194 -2.60 8.21 -5.11
CA PRO A 194 -1.34 8.90 -4.82
C PRO A 194 -1.06 8.87 -3.31
N ILE A 195 0.12 8.39 -2.94
CA ILE A 195 0.55 8.22 -1.54
C ILE A 195 1.89 8.92 -1.36
N SER A 196 2.06 9.71 -0.31
CA SER A 196 3.28 10.49 -0.16
C SER A 196 3.62 10.84 1.27
N ARG A 197 4.90 11.15 1.50
CA ARG A 197 5.43 11.55 2.79
C ARG A 197 6.63 12.47 2.64
N ALA A 198 6.77 13.43 3.55
CA ALA A 198 7.97 14.21 3.74
C ALA A 198 8.44 14.08 5.19
N ILE A 199 9.66 13.57 5.40
CA ILE A 199 10.25 13.35 6.72
C ILE A 199 11.61 14.05 6.77
N THR A 200 11.92 14.68 7.89
CA THR A 200 13.15 15.47 8.07
C THR A 200 13.97 14.96 9.25
N ASN A 201 15.23 15.35 9.31
CA ASN A 201 16.13 15.12 10.44
C ASN A 201 16.37 13.64 10.80
N ILE A 202 16.48 12.77 9.79
CA ILE A 202 16.85 11.36 9.98
C ILE A 202 18.35 11.26 10.20
N SER A 203 18.75 10.72 11.35
CA SER A 203 20.16 10.52 11.68
C SER A 203 20.83 9.49 10.78
N VAL A 204 21.90 9.91 10.09
CA VAL A 204 22.73 9.01 9.29
C VAL A 204 23.47 8.01 10.17
N GLU A 205 24.00 8.44 11.31
CA GLU A 205 24.70 7.56 12.24
C GLU A 205 23.85 6.36 12.69
N LYS A 206 22.57 6.62 12.98
CA LYS A 206 21.64 5.61 13.49
C LYS A 206 21.07 4.68 12.41
N HIS A 207 20.79 5.20 11.22
CA HIS A 207 19.94 4.50 10.25
C HIS A 207 20.63 4.10 8.95
N VAL A 208 21.91 4.46 8.79
CA VAL A 208 22.66 4.21 7.56
C VAL A 208 23.80 3.24 7.83
N GLY A 209 23.95 2.29 6.91
CA GLY A 209 25.03 1.30 6.91
C GLY A 209 26.13 1.65 5.92
N THR A 210 27.31 1.07 6.12
CA THR A 210 28.41 1.07 5.14
C THR A 210 28.26 -0.06 4.11
N THR A 211 27.30 -0.95 4.33
CA THR A 211 26.85 -2.02 3.42
C THR A 211 25.33 -2.12 3.44
N GLU A 212 24.73 -2.72 2.42
CA GLU A 212 23.28 -2.99 2.38
C GLU A 212 22.81 -3.88 3.55
N ALA A 213 23.61 -4.89 3.91
CA ALA A 213 23.30 -5.79 5.04
C ALA A 213 23.29 -5.05 6.38
N GLU A 214 24.23 -4.12 6.60
CA GLU A 214 24.24 -3.26 7.78
C GLU A 214 23.07 -2.26 7.76
N ALA A 215 22.72 -1.71 6.60
CA ALA A 215 21.59 -0.80 6.48
C ALA A 215 20.26 -1.51 6.78
N ALA A 216 20.12 -2.77 6.36
CA ALA A 216 18.92 -3.57 6.61
C ALA A 216 18.66 -3.80 8.11
N THR A 217 19.70 -3.96 8.94
CA THR A 217 19.53 -4.10 10.41
C THR A 217 19.17 -2.79 11.10
N LYS A 218 19.40 -1.65 10.44
CA LYS A 218 19.11 -0.28 10.92
C LYS A 218 17.90 0.37 10.22
N GLY A 219 17.15 -0.44 9.46
CA GLY A 219 16.14 0.05 8.51
C GLY A 219 15.09 0.96 9.12
N ILE A 220 14.59 1.88 8.31
CA ILE A 220 13.61 2.88 8.72
C ILE A 220 12.23 2.44 8.26
N LYS A 221 11.28 2.36 9.19
CA LYS A 221 9.86 2.21 8.86
C LYS A 221 9.24 3.59 8.65
N ILE A 222 8.60 3.78 7.51
CA ILE A 222 7.99 5.04 7.10
C ILE A 222 6.52 4.78 6.73
N PRO A 223 5.56 5.17 7.58
CA PRO A 223 4.15 5.14 7.23
C PRO A 223 3.84 6.23 6.20
N LEU A 224 3.25 5.83 5.07
CA LEU A 224 2.86 6.68 3.95
C LEU A 224 1.35 6.95 3.99
N VAL A 225 0.95 8.15 3.57
CA VAL A 225 -0.46 8.58 3.57
C VAL A 225 -0.94 9.02 2.21
N ARG A 226 -2.22 8.77 1.90
CA ARG A 226 -2.82 9.25 0.65
C ARG A 226 -2.84 10.76 0.58
N ALA A 227 -2.74 11.28 -0.63
CA ALA A 227 -2.97 12.69 -0.94
C ALA A 227 -4.45 13.03 -1.19
N VAL A 228 -5.34 12.04 -1.03
CA VAL A 228 -6.77 12.14 -1.30
C VAL A 228 -7.59 11.59 -0.13
N SER A 229 -8.89 11.88 -0.14
CA SER A 229 -9.88 11.34 0.78
C SER A 229 -11.02 10.70 0.00
N LYS A 230 -11.71 9.74 0.62
CA LYS A 230 -12.84 9.00 0.07
C LYS A 230 -14.13 9.55 0.66
N LEU A 231 -15.12 9.87 -0.18
CA LEU A 231 -16.47 10.27 0.22
C LEU A 231 -17.48 9.26 -0.32
N HIS A 232 -18.35 8.76 0.53
CA HIS A 232 -19.43 7.86 0.13
C HIS A 232 -20.67 7.96 1.04
N PHE A 233 -21.79 7.48 0.52
CA PHE A 233 -23.11 7.60 1.14
C PHE A 233 -23.71 6.23 1.39
N TYR A 234 -24.44 6.07 2.49
CA TYR A 234 -25.18 4.85 2.81
C TYR A 234 -26.64 5.22 3.06
N PHE A 235 -27.55 4.37 2.58
CA PHE A 235 -28.98 4.58 2.75
C PHE A 235 -29.67 3.29 3.18
N ALA A 236 -30.56 3.39 4.17
CA ALA A 236 -31.42 2.30 4.58
C ALA A 236 -32.87 2.76 4.75
N ARG A 237 -33.82 1.84 4.66
CA ARG A 237 -35.24 2.09 4.90
C ARG A 237 -35.80 1.08 5.89
N LYS A 238 -36.70 1.54 6.76
CA LYS A 238 -37.40 0.66 7.70
C LYS A 238 -38.29 -0.34 6.96
N THR A 239 -38.37 -1.56 7.47
CA THR A 239 -39.25 -2.60 6.93
C THR A 239 -40.68 -2.08 6.74
N GLY A 240 -41.24 -2.36 5.56
CA GLY A 240 -42.57 -1.89 5.16
C GLY A 240 -42.62 -0.44 4.65
N THR A 241 -41.48 0.25 4.50
CA THR A 241 -41.44 1.59 3.89
C THR A 241 -41.28 1.47 2.37
N GLU A 242 -42.32 1.81 1.62
CA GLU A 242 -42.31 1.81 0.14
C GLU A 242 -42.31 3.23 -0.44
N ASN A 243 -42.04 3.35 -1.75
CA ASN A 243 -42.11 4.60 -2.51
C ASN A 243 -41.19 5.73 -1.99
N VAL A 244 -40.01 5.39 -1.47
CA VAL A 244 -38.99 6.36 -1.04
C VAL A 244 -37.74 6.25 -1.88
N LYS A 245 -37.21 7.37 -2.35
CA LYS A 245 -35.93 7.36 -3.07
C LYS A 245 -35.12 8.62 -2.81
N VAL A 246 -33.80 8.48 -2.88
CA VAL A 246 -32.90 9.62 -2.99
C VAL A 246 -32.88 10.04 -4.45
N THR A 247 -33.20 11.29 -4.77
CA THR A 247 -33.31 11.76 -6.16
C THR A 247 -32.00 12.36 -6.66
N SER A 248 -31.26 13.05 -5.79
CA SER A 248 -29.92 13.56 -6.06
C SER A 248 -29.21 13.92 -4.77
N ILE A 249 -27.88 14.02 -4.85
CA ILE A 249 -27.05 14.51 -3.76
C ILE A 249 -26.15 15.60 -4.33
N GLU A 250 -26.09 16.73 -3.64
CA GLU A 250 -25.30 17.89 -4.02
C GLU A 250 -24.34 18.24 -2.89
N VAL A 251 -23.04 18.34 -3.20
CA VAL A 251 -22.02 18.93 -2.33
C VAL A 251 -21.76 20.34 -2.82
N GLU A 252 -21.85 21.31 -1.91
CA GLU A 252 -21.70 22.74 -2.20
C GLU A 252 -20.41 23.03 -2.97
N GLY A 253 -20.52 23.90 -3.98
CA GLY A 253 -19.36 24.45 -4.66
C GLY A 253 -18.47 25.26 -3.70
N ASN A 254 -17.28 25.60 -4.15
CA ASN A 254 -16.23 26.24 -3.35
C ASN A 254 -15.74 25.39 -2.16
N THR A 255 -15.97 24.08 -2.16
CA THR A 255 -15.55 23.13 -1.11
C THR A 255 -14.25 22.40 -1.46
N ILE A 256 -14.09 21.97 -2.71
CA ILE A 256 -12.91 21.21 -3.17
C ILE A 256 -11.92 22.15 -3.87
N PRO A 257 -10.61 22.13 -3.54
CA PRO A 257 -9.62 22.96 -4.20
C PRO A 257 -9.47 22.66 -5.70
N THR A 258 -9.07 23.66 -6.48
CA THR A 258 -8.69 23.49 -7.88
C THR A 258 -7.42 22.66 -8.02
N ALA A 259 -6.49 22.77 -7.05
CA ALA A 259 -5.27 21.98 -6.96
C ALA A 259 -4.93 21.67 -5.50
N SER A 260 -4.24 20.54 -5.27
CA SER A 260 -3.81 20.09 -3.94
C SER A 260 -2.34 19.72 -3.93
N TYR A 261 -1.63 20.08 -2.86
CA TYR A 261 -0.23 19.68 -2.67
C TYR A 261 -0.12 18.16 -2.62
N ILE A 262 0.85 17.60 -3.35
CA ILE A 262 1.06 16.15 -3.34
C ILE A 262 1.61 15.74 -1.97
N PHE A 263 2.65 16.43 -1.48
CA PHE A 263 3.26 16.16 -0.19
C PHE A 263 2.53 16.88 0.95
N PRO A 264 2.39 16.23 2.11
CA PRO A 264 1.96 16.92 3.31
C PRO A 264 3.07 17.85 3.85
N ASP A 265 2.85 18.47 5.02
CA ASP A 265 3.91 19.17 5.73
C ASP A 265 5.05 18.21 6.11
N GLU A 266 6.27 18.72 6.09
CA GLU A 266 7.45 18.00 6.59
C GLU A 266 7.25 17.68 8.08
N THR A 267 7.58 16.45 8.46
CA THR A 267 7.56 16.02 9.87
C THR A 267 8.96 15.61 10.30
N GLU A 268 9.38 15.98 11.50
CA GLU A 268 10.64 15.51 12.05
C GLU A 268 10.58 14.01 12.33
N TYR A 269 11.63 13.28 11.96
CA TYR A 269 11.74 11.85 12.24
C TYR A 269 11.89 11.61 13.73
N LYS A 270 11.06 10.71 14.25
CA LYS A 270 11.13 10.24 15.62
C LYS A 270 11.10 8.71 15.64
N GLU A 271 12.04 8.16 16.38
CA GLU A 271 12.20 6.73 16.58
C GLU A 271 11.00 6.20 17.40
N ASN A 272 10.23 5.27 16.84
CA ASN A 272 8.97 4.73 17.40
C ASN A 272 7.81 5.73 17.50
N ASP A 273 7.87 6.87 16.81
CA ASP A 273 6.67 7.67 16.57
C ASP A 273 5.92 7.06 15.38
N ASP A 274 4.67 6.77 15.65
CA ASP A 274 3.59 6.54 14.71
C ASP A 274 3.64 7.53 13.51
N ASN A 275 4.18 8.74 13.73
CA ASN A 275 4.33 9.79 12.73
C ASN A 275 2.98 10.02 12.05
N GLN A 276 1.89 10.08 12.81
CA GLN A 276 0.53 10.02 12.26
C GLN A 276 -0.08 11.40 11.96
N VAL A 277 0.51 12.50 12.45
CA VAL A 277 -0.03 13.83 12.19
C VAL A 277 0.38 14.32 10.80
N VAL A 278 -0.36 13.89 9.78
CA VAL A 278 -0.07 14.23 8.39
C VAL A 278 -1.18 15.13 7.84
N THR A 279 -1.18 16.38 8.29
CA THR A 279 -2.05 17.44 7.75
C THR A 279 -1.17 18.54 7.19
N SER A 280 -1.39 18.95 5.93
CA SER A 280 -0.67 20.10 5.43
C SER A 280 -1.31 21.39 5.94
N ASN A 281 -0.59 22.15 6.76
CA ASN A 281 -0.98 23.50 7.15
C ASN A 281 -0.70 24.51 6.02
N LYS A 282 -0.01 24.10 4.93
CA LYS A 282 0.21 24.93 3.74
C LYS A 282 -1.09 25.41 3.07
N TYR A 283 -2.23 24.78 3.35
CA TYR A 283 -3.53 25.27 2.87
C TYR A 283 -4.04 26.52 3.60
N ASN A 284 -3.36 27.00 4.63
CA ASN A 284 -3.72 28.23 5.34
C ASN A 284 -3.31 29.51 4.59
N VAL A 285 -2.72 29.39 3.40
CA VAL A 285 -2.22 30.52 2.59
C VAL A 285 -2.71 30.46 1.14
N ASN A 286 -3.94 30.92 0.89
CA ASN A 286 -4.43 31.65 -0.30
C ASN A 286 -4.00 31.25 -1.74
N SER A 287 -3.37 30.10 -2.01
CA SER A 287 -2.68 29.86 -3.29
C SER A 287 -3.49 29.10 -4.34
N ASN A 288 -4.44 28.25 -3.93
CA ASN A 288 -5.25 27.45 -4.84
C ASN A 288 -6.73 27.81 -4.64
N GLY A 289 -7.39 28.32 -5.69
CA GLY A 289 -8.82 28.59 -5.66
C GLY A 289 -9.64 27.34 -5.33
N TYR A 290 -10.93 27.52 -5.12
CA TYR A 290 -11.85 26.38 -4.99
C TYR A 290 -12.69 26.26 -6.25
N VAL A 291 -13.04 25.03 -6.59
CA VAL A 291 -13.93 24.76 -7.72
C VAL A 291 -15.32 25.30 -7.36
N SER A 292 -15.81 26.28 -8.12
CA SER A 292 -17.13 26.89 -7.87
C SER A 292 -18.30 25.96 -8.21
N THR A 293 -18.05 24.96 -9.06
CA THR A 293 -19.05 23.98 -9.49
C THR A 293 -19.49 23.10 -8.33
N VAL A 294 -20.80 22.91 -8.20
CA VAL A 294 -21.43 21.96 -7.26
C VAL A 294 -21.10 20.54 -7.70
N LEU A 295 -20.66 19.69 -6.76
CA LEU A 295 -20.48 18.27 -7.01
C LEU A 295 -21.85 17.58 -6.95
N LYS A 296 -22.25 16.97 -8.06
CA LYS A 296 -23.51 16.26 -8.24
C LYS A 296 -23.27 14.77 -8.22
N LEU A 297 -24.05 14.06 -7.42
CA LEU A 297 -24.03 12.61 -7.32
C LEU A 297 -25.44 12.06 -7.58
N ASN A 298 -25.49 10.82 -8.06
CA ASN A 298 -26.72 10.20 -8.51
C ASN A 298 -27.68 9.93 -7.34
N GLY A 299 -28.98 9.89 -7.65
CA GLY A 299 -29.99 9.36 -6.75
C GLY A 299 -29.83 7.86 -6.49
N VAL A 300 -30.59 7.35 -5.53
CA VAL A 300 -30.69 5.94 -5.17
C VAL A 300 -32.16 5.55 -5.15
N GLU A 301 -32.55 4.68 -6.09
CA GLU A 301 -33.92 4.17 -6.20
C GLU A 301 -34.30 3.28 -5.02
N THR A 302 -35.60 3.20 -4.70
CA THR A 302 -36.17 2.47 -3.56
C THR A 302 -35.61 1.05 -3.40
N ASP A 303 -35.51 0.32 -4.51
CA ASP A 303 -35.08 -1.08 -4.55
C ASP A 303 -33.58 -1.24 -4.22
N ASN A 304 -32.80 -0.18 -4.41
CA ASN A 304 -31.38 -0.13 -4.08
C ASN A 304 -31.12 0.43 -2.68
N ILE A 305 -32.15 0.92 -1.98
CA ILE A 305 -32.07 1.32 -0.57
C ILE A 305 -32.39 0.10 0.29
N LYS A 306 -31.41 -0.34 1.09
CA LYS A 306 -31.53 -1.58 1.85
C LYS A 306 -32.66 -1.48 2.89
N GLU A 307 -33.59 -2.42 2.81
CA GLU A 307 -34.63 -2.60 3.83
C GLU A 307 -34.08 -3.31 5.07
N VAL A 308 -34.29 -2.72 6.25
CA VAL A 308 -33.85 -3.21 7.55
C VAL A 308 -34.94 -3.00 8.61
N GLU A 309 -34.97 -3.84 9.64
CA GLU A 309 -35.98 -3.78 10.71
C GLU A 309 -35.97 -2.42 11.44
N ASP A 310 -34.78 -1.95 11.78
CA ASP A 310 -34.56 -0.70 12.50
C ASP A 310 -33.32 0.03 11.96
N PRO A 311 -33.50 1.01 11.06
CA PRO A 311 -32.37 1.71 10.46
C PRO A 311 -31.65 2.66 11.44
N GLU A 312 -32.24 2.99 12.60
CA GLU A 312 -31.60 3.87 13.57
C GLU A 312 -30.45 3.20 14.32
N LYS A 313 -30.41 1.86 14.36
CA LYS A 313 -29.31 1.09 14.95
C LYS A 313 -27.97 1.29 14.24
N PHE A 314 -28.00 1.77 13.00
CA PHE A 314 -26.80 2.07 12.20
C PHE A 314 -26.36 3.53 12.32
N LYS A 315 -26.85 4.24 13.34
CA LYS A 315 -26.25 5.51 13.74
C LYS A 315 -24.93 5.24 14.46
N LYS A 316 -23.85 5.94 14.07
CA LYS A 316 -22.56 5.83 14.77
C LYS A 316 -22.76 6.32 16.21
N ASN A 317 -22.37 5.49 17.17
CA ASN A 317 -22.33 5.89 18.59
C ASN A 317 -20.90 6.31 18.99
N GLU A 318 -20.78 6.96 20.15
CA GLU A 318 -19.50 7.53 20.63
C GLU A 318 -18.44 6.47 20.95
N THR A 319 -18.87 5.27 21.36
CA THR A 319 -17.99 4.16 21.75
C THR A 319 -17.63 3.22 20.61
N GLN A 320 -18.31 3.32 19.47
CA GLN A 320 -18.14 2.40 18.34
C GLN A 320 -16.93 2.80 17.51
N THR A 321 -16.11 1.80 17.20
CA THR A 321 -14.97 2.00 16.33
C THR A 321 -15.41 2.33 14.90
N ALA A 322 -14.55 3.02 14.18
CA ALA A 322 -14.73 3.32 12.78
C ALA A 322 -14.91 2.06 11.91
N GLN A 323 -14.18 0.98 12.19
CA GLN A 323 -14.30 -0.28 11.48
C GLN A 323 -15.60 -1.00 11.84
N ASP A 324 -15.95 -1.10 13.13
CA ASP A 324 -17.22 -1.70 13.57
C ASP A 324 -18.42 -0.98 12.95
N TYR A 325 -18.31 0.33 12.73
CA TYR A 325 -19.34 1.12 12.08
C TYR A 325 -19.56 0.71 10.62
N LEU A 326 -18.48 0.54 9.85
CA LEU A 326 -18.57 0.08 8.46
C LEU A 326 -18.96 -1.40 8.36
N ASP A 327 -18.46 -2.24 9.27
CA ASP A 327 -18.81 -3.65 9.36
C ASP A 327 -20.29 -3.85 9.69
N ALA A 328 -20.90 -2.95 10.47
CA ALA A 328 -22.35 -2.97 10.70
C ALA A 328 -23.13 -2.80 9.39
N PHE A 329 -22.73 -1.87 8.50
CA PHE A 329 -23.35 -1.74 7.18
C PHE A 329 -23.17 -3.00 6.33
N LYS A 330 -21.94 -3.52 6.26
CA LYS A 330 -21.61 -4.71 5.48
C LYS A 330 -22.41 -5.93 5.94
N LYS A 331 -22.48 -6.16 7.26
CA LYS A 331 -23.24 -7.27 7.86
C LYS A 331 -24.74 -7.15 7.62
N ALA A 332 -25.27 -5.94 7.58
CA ALA A 332 -26.68 -5.68 7.26
C ALA A 332 -26.98 -5.67 5.75
N GLY A 333 -25.96 -5.78 4.89
CA GLY A 333 -26.10 -5.67 3.44
C GLY A 333 -26.49 -4.26 2.96
N ILE A 334 -26.14 -3.22 3.73
CA ILE A 334 -26.29 -1.81 3.34
C ILE A 334 -25.07 -1.45 2.49
N ALA A 335 -25.26 -1.34 1.18
CA ALA A 335 -24.19 -1.07 0.23
C ALA A 335 -23.80 0.43 0.21
N PRO A 336 -22.54 0.77 -0.11
CA PRO A 336 -22.15 2.15 -0.36
C PRO A 336 -22.71 2.65 -1.70
N HIS A 337 -23.04 3.93 -1.75
CA HIS A 337 -23.49 4.64 -2.92
C HIS A 337 -22.62 5.87 -3.18
N ASN A 338 -22.50 6.24 -4.45
CA ASN A 338 -21.87 7.50 -4.88
C ASN A 338 -20.46 7.71 -4.33
N LEU A 339 -19.66 6.65 -4.27
CA LEU A 339 -18.26 6.70 -3.83
C LEU A 339 -17.44 7.57 -4.79
N CYS A 340 -16.66 8.50 -4.25
CA CYS A 340 -15.69 9.27 -5.00
C CYS A 340 -14.43 9.56 -4.18
N TYR A 341 -13.32 9.78 -4.89
CA TYR A 341 -12.04 10.20 -4.29
C TYR A 341 -11.80 11.67 -4.60
N LEU A 342 -11.58 12.45 -3.56
CA LEU A 342 -11.48 13.88 -3.61
C LEU A 342 -10.14 14.36 -3.07
N ARG A 343 -9.65 15.43 -3.68
CA ARG A 343 -8.52 16.24 -3.20
C ARG A 343 -8.73 16.70 -1.76
N GLU A 344 -7.61 16.82 -1.04
CA GLU A 344 -7.57 17.36 0.33
C GLU A 344 -8.19 18.76 0.40
N THR A 345 -9.05 18.99 1.40
CA THR A 345 -9.70 20.30 1.63
C THR A 345 -9.68 20.70 3.10
N THR A 346 -9.50 21.99 3.38
CA THR A 346 -9.63 22.59 4.71
C THR A 346 -11.04 23.06 5.05
N LYS A 347 -11.97 23.04 4.07
CA LYS A 347 -13.36 23.48 4.26
C LYS A 347 -14.24 22.32 4.69
N ALA A 348 -15.23 22.63 5.53
CA ALA A 348 -16.31 21.71 5.84
C ALA A 348 -17.02 21.30 4.53
N ILE A 349 -17.29 20.01 4.38
CA ILE A 349 -18.04 19.50 3.23
C ILE A 349 -19.52 19.57 3.57
N LYS A 350 -20.22 20.51 2.92
CA LYS A 350 -21.64 20.75 3.11
C LYS A 350 -22.41 20.39 1.86
N GLY A 351 -23.68 20.09 2.02
CA GLY A 351 -24.51 19.73 0.88
C GLY A 351 -25.96 19.46 1.22
N LYS A 352 -26.71 19.06 0.20
CA LYS A 352 -28.12 18.69 0.29
C LYS A 352 -28.34 17.30 -0.29
N ILE A 353 -29.16 16.51 0.39
CA ILE A 353 -29.69 15.25 -0.13
C ILE A 353 -31.15 15.50 -0.49
N HIS A 354 -31.47 15.41 -1.77
CA HIS A 354 -32.83 15.49 -2.28
C HIS A 354 -33.46 14.09 -2.29
N TYR A 355 -34.73 14.01 -1.94
CA TYR A 355 -35.44 12.74 -1.83
C TYR A 355 -36.92 12.91 -2.09
N SER A 356 -37.55 11.82 -2.53
CA SER A 356 -38.97 11.77 -2.80
C SER A 356 -39.68 10.82 -1.83
N LEU A 357 -40.87 11.23 -1.41
CA LEU A 357 -41.84 10.45 -0.64
C LEU A 357 -43.09 10.26 -1.53
N GLY A 358 -43.03 9.27 -2.43
CA GLY A 358 -44.03 9.07 -3.48
C GLY A 358 -43.99 10.17 -4.55
N THR A 359 -44.83 11.19 -4.40
CA THR A 359 -44.92 12.32 -5.36
C THR A 359 -44.37 13.64 -4.81
N GLU A 360 -44.06 13.68 -3.51
CA GLU A 360 -43.55 14.87 -2.84
C GLU A 360 -42.02 14.86 -2.83
N GLU A 361 -41.41 15.93 -3.33
CA GLU A 361 -39.95 16.15 -3.30
C GLU A 361 -39.56 16.94 -2.06
N LYS A 362 -38.51 16.50 -1.36
CA LYS A 362 -37.96 17.13 -0.15
C LYS A 362 -36.43 17.15 -0.22
N SER A 363 -35.83 17.86 0.72
CA SER A 363 -34.37 17.88 0.88
C SER A 363 -33.98 17.98 2.35
N VAL A 364 -32.80 17.43 2.68
CA VAL A 364 -32.15 17.58 3.98
C VAL A 364 -30.71 18.02 3.79
N ASP A 365 -30.24 18.91 4.66
CA ASP A 365 -28.88 19.45 4.62
C ASP A 365 -27.95 18.55 5.43
N PHE A 366 -26.72 18.34 4.95
CA PHE A 366 -25.66 17.65 5.68
C PHE A 366 -24.40 18.52 5.77
N SER A 367 -23.58 18.26 6.79
CA SER A 367 -22.31 18.97 6.99
C SER A 367 -21.27 18.08 7.68
N ILE A 368 -20.15 17.86 7.02
CA ILE A 368 -18.96 17.17 7.55
C ILE A 368 -17.97 18.26 8.00
N PRO A 369 -17.85 18.58 9.30
CA PRO A 369 -17.06 19.71 9.79
C PRO A 369 -15.55 19.49 9.68
N THR A 370 -14.76 20.50 9.31
CA THR A 370 -13.30 20.42 9.45
C THR A 370 -12.85 20.90 10.82
N GLY A 371 -12.19 20.04 11.59
CA GLY A 371 -11.66 20.36 12.93
C GLY A 371 -10.42 21.26 12.89
N SER A 372 -10.44 22.35 12.13
CA SER A 372 -9.32 23.27 11.82
C SER A 372 -8.16 22.70 10.97
N LYS A 373 -8.21 21.40 10.62
CA LYS A 373 -7.21 20.73 9.79
C LYS A 373 -7.81 20.22 8.47
N ALA A 374 -6.95 20.05 7.47
CA ALA A 374 -7.33 19.54 6.17
C ALA A 374 -7.79 18.07 6.21
N ILE A 375 -8.78 17.73 5.38
CA ILE A 375 -9.33 16.39 5.21
C ILE A 375 -8.46 15.60 4.21
N ARG A 376 -7.33 15.08 4.69
CA ARG A 376 -6.40 14.22 3.93
C ARG A 376 -6.42 12.80 4.45
N ASN A 377 -6.34 11.82 3.55
CA ASN A 377 -6.28 10.40 3.90
C ASN A 377 -7.47 9.98 4.77
N ARG A 378 -8.68 10.47 4.49
CA ARG A 378 -9.89 10.19 5.30
C ARG A 378 -10.94 9.43 4.51
N GLU A 379 -11.68 8.57 5.21
CA GLU A 379 -12.95 8.00 4.73
C GLU A 379 -14.13 8.76 5.37
N LEU A 380 -14.92 9.40 4.52
CA LEU A 380 -15.99 10.32 4.87
C LEU A 380 -17.33 9.66 4.57
N VAL A 381 -18.09 9.37 5.61
CA VAL A 381 -19.35 8.62 5.54
C VAL A 381 -20.52 9.55 5.81
N VAL A 382 -21.54 9.51 4.95
CA VAL A 382 -22.85 10.11 5.22
C VAL A 382 -23.91 9.01 5.24
N TYR A 383 -24.68 8.91 6.31
CA TYR A 383 -25.74 7.91 6.45
C TYR A 383 -27.13 8.56 6.55
N GLY A 384 -27.94 8.33 5.52
CA GLY A 384 -29.35 8.72 5.49
C GLY A 384 -30.26 7.51 5.74
N TYR A 385 -31.43 7.70 6.35
CA TYR A 385 -32.37 6.61 6.55
C TYR A 385 -33.84 7.01 6.55
N PHE A 386 -34.72 6.10 6.13
CA PHE A 386 -36.17 6.34 6.08
C PHE A 386 -36.91 5.61 7.21
N LEU A 387 -37.73 6.35 7.97
CA LEU A 387 -38.69 5.84 8.96
C LEU A 387 -40.11 6.11 8.50
N ASN A 388 -40.91 5.06 8.28
CA ASN A 388 -42.34 5.16 7.97
C ASN A 388 -42.66 6.19 6.85
N GLY A 389 -41.81 6.29 5.83
CA GLY A 389 -41.97 7.28 4.75
C GLY A 389 -41.53 8.71 5.10
N GLN A 390 -40.68 8.93 6.09
CA GLN A 390 -39.97 10.19 6.36
C GLN A 390 -38.46 9.93 6.40
N MET A 391 -37.64 10.84 5.85
CA MET A 391 -36.18 10.70 5.95
C MET A 391 -35.67 11.30 7.26
N GLY A 392 -35.08 10.47 8.11
CA GLY A 392 -34.14 10.88 9.15
C GLY A 392 -32.71 10.90 8.60
N MET A 393 -31.80 11.59 9.29
CA MET A 393 -30.41 11.70 8.83
C MET A 393 -29.44 11.65 10.02
N LEU A 394 -28.33 10.95 9.84
CA LEU A 394 -27.14 11.09 10.69
C LEU A 394 -25.95 11.49 9.82
N THR A 395 -25.39 12.67 10.07
CA THR A 395 -24.08 13.04 9.53
C THR A 395 -23.02 12.51 10.47
N VAL A 396 -22.22 11.55 10.03
CA VAL A 396 -21.08 11.09 10.84
C VAL A 396 -19.99 12.15 10.77
N THR A 397 -19.57 12.61 11.95
CA THR A 397 -18.41 13.48 12.15
C THR A 397 -17.23 12.89 11.38
N PRO A 398 -16.50 13.68 10.56
CA PRO A 398 -15.31 13.20 9.87
C PRO A 398 -14.40 12.62 10.92
N THR A 399 -14.28 11.30 10.88
CA THR A 399 -13.31 10.63 11.71
C THR A 399 -12.00 10.83 10.96
N ILE A 400 -11.02 11.36 11.68
CA ILE A 400 -9.63 11.32 11.27
C ILE A 400 -9.28 9.83 11.25
N LYS A 401 -9.51 9.18 10.10
CA LYS A 401 -9.26 7.76 9.95
C LYS A 401 -7.88 7.57 9.38
N GLU A 402 -7.04 6.90 10.13
CA GLU A 402 -5.85 6.28 9.57
C GLU A 402 -6.24 4.88 9.10
N TRP A 403 -5.45 4.34 8.20
CA TRP A 403 -5.70 3.02 7.66
C TRP A 403 -4.89 1.99 8.44
N GLN A 404 -5.51 0.86 8.74
CA GLN A 404 -4.76 -0.33 9.12
C GLN A 404 -4.52 -1.19 7.89
N ASP A 405 -3.30 -1.09 7.36
CA ASP A 405 -2.73 -2.08 6.44
C ASP A 405 -1.51 -2.70 7.11
N GLY A 406 -1.57 -4.01 7.29
CA GLY A 406 -0.56 -4.79 7.99
C GLY A 406 -1.25 -5.89 8.77
N GLY A 407 -1.01 -7.14 8.39
CA GLY A 407 -1.57 -8.29 9.10
C GLY A 407 -1.14 -8.26 10.56
N THR A 408 -2.11 -8.46 11.47
CA THR A 408 -1.81 -8.83 12.84
C THR A 408 -1.19 -10.22 12.84
N TYR A 409 -0.12 -10.44 13.61
CA TYR A 409 0.40 -11.78 13.85
C TYR A 409 -0.65 -12.59 14.62
N ASP A 410 -1.31 -13.55 13.97
CA ASP A 410 -2.10 -14.55 14.68
C ASP A 410 -1.17 -15.71 15.09
N TYR A 411 -0.70 -15.67 16.33
CA TYR A 411 0.17 -16.68 16.93
C TYR A 411 -0.55 -18.01 17.25
N ASN A 412 -1.85 -18.13 16.97
CA ASN A 412 -2.68 -19.25 17.42
C ASN A 412 -3.29 -20.12 16.31
N ASP A 413 -2.86 -20.02 15.05
CA ASP A 413 -3.41 -20.91 14.01
C ASP A 413 -2.75 -22.32 14.06
N PRO A 414 -3.55 -23.40 14.11
CA PRO A 414 -3.11 -24.73 14.53
C PRO A 414 -2.31 -25.47 13.44
N SER A 415 -1.11 -25.90 13.84
CA SER A 415 -0.39 -27.10 13.39
C SER A 415 -0.14 -27.28 11.88
N THR A 416 0.85 -26.57 11.33
CA THR A 416 1.64 -27.18 10.23
C THR A 416 2.73 -28.04 10.88
N GLU A 417 2.61 -29.37 10.78
CA GLU A 417 3.71 -30.25 11.18
C GLU A 417 4.79 -30.21 10.09
N VAL A 418 6.00 -29.83 10.48
CA VAL A 418 7.15 -29.85 9.57
C VAL A 418 7.98 -31.09 9.84
N ILE A 419 8.01 -31.99 8.87
CA ILE A 419 8.85 -33.18 8.91
C ILE A 419 10.09 -32.90 8.09
N PHE A 420 11.23 -33.07 8.77
CA PHE A 420 12.55 -32.85 8.21
C PHE A 420 13.38 -34.13 8.41
N PRO A 421 14.00 -34.69 7.35
CA PRO A 421 14.88 -35.83 7.47
C PRO A 421 16.19 -35.42 8.16
N ASP A 422 16.92 -36.40 8.68
CA ASP A 422 18.31 -36.21 9.07
C ASP A 422 19.13 -35.87 7.82
N ALA A 423 19.40 -34.58 7.64
CA ALA A 423 20.12 -34.02 6.52
C ALA A 423 21.40 -33.33 6.98
N ASP A 424 22.38 -33.26 6.08
CA ASP A 424 23.66 -32.61 6.36
C ASP A 424 23.49 -31.12 6.69
N LYS A 425 24.25 -30.65 7.66
CA LYS A 425 24.17 -29.29 8.21
C LYS A 425 25.49 -28.55 8.05
N THR A 426 25.41 -27.23 8.08
CA THR A 426 26.52 -26.29 8.26
C THR A 426 26.37 -25.55 9.59
N ASP A 427 27.34 -24.69 9.89
CA ASP A 427 27.23 -23.78 11.04
C ASP A 427 26.07 -22.80 10.90
N TRP A 428 25.58 -22.58 9.68
CA TRP A 428 24.48 -21.66 9.40
C TRP A 428 23.13 -22.36 9.22
N GLY A 429 23.04 -23.42 8.43
CA GLY A 429 21.77 -24.06 8.08
C GLY A 429 21.92 -25.47 7.52
N TYR A 430 20.98 -25.90 6.68
CA TYR A 430 21.01 -27.19 5.99
C TYR A 430 21.70 -27.08 4.64
N LYS A 431 22.47 -28.09 4.25
CA LYS A 431 23.19 -28.11 2.98
C LYS A 431 22.23 -28.31 1.80
N VAL A 432 22.40 -27.51 0.76
CA VAL A 432 21.72 -27.68 -0.53
C VAL A 432 22.71 -27.56 -1.70
N TYR A 433 22.38 -28.17 -2.83
CA TYR A 433 23.31 -28.38 -3.93
C TYR A 433 22.70 -27.91 -5.26
N TYR A 434 23.45 -27.12 -6.02
CA TYR A 434 23.04 -26.74 -7.37
C TYR A 434 23.03 -27.97 -8.28
N GLY A 435 21.99 -28.12 -9.10
CA GLY A 435 21.87 -29.25 -10.01
C GLY A 435 21.46 -30.58 -9.34
N GLN A 436 21.39 -30.65 -8.01
CA GLN A 436 21.20 -31.91 -7.28
C GLN A 436 20.17 -31.78 -6.13
N PRO A 437 18.87 -31.60 -6.44
CA PRO A 437 17.83 -31.35 -5.44
C PRO A 437 17.77 -32.42 -4.33
N GLN A 438 17.85 -33.69 -4.71
CA GLN A 438 17.71 -34.84 -3.80
C GLN A 438 18.88 -35.03 -2.83
N ARG A 439 19.99 -34.29 -2.99
CA ARG A 439 21.08 -34.26 -1.98
C ARG A 439 20.77 -33.30 -0.83
N GLY A 440 19.83 -32.38 -1.01
CA GLY A 440 19.31 -31.53 0.05
C GLY A 440 18.22 -32.24 0.87
N PRO A 441 17.80 -31.65 2.00
CA PRO A 441 16.69 -32.19 2.79
C PRO A 441 15.38 -32.17 1.98
N MET A 442 14.67 -33.30 1.97
CA MET A 442 13.28 -33.34 1.52
C MET A 442 12.38 -32.80 2.63
N ILE A 443 11.65 -31.72 2.38
CA ILE A 443 10.82 -31.05 3.39
C ILE A 443 9.39 -31.48 3.19
N THR A 444 8.73 -31.88 4.27
CA THR A 444 7.28 -32.07 4.28
C THR A 444 6.63 -31.05 5.19
N LEU A 445 5.69 -30.28 4.63
CA LEU A 445 4.75 -29.49 5.40
C LEU A 445 3.42 -30.23 5.38
N LYS A 446 3.07 -30.87 6.50
CA LYS A 446 1.82 -31.61 6.64
C LYS A 446 0.70 -30.69 7.09
N ASP A 447 -0.48 -30.94 6.53
CA ASP A 447 -1.73 -30.39 7.05
C ASP A 447 -1.76 -28.86 7.14
N ILE A 448 -1.17 -28.16 6.15
CA ILE A 448 -1.23 -26.69 6.07
C ILE A 448 -2.70 -26.27 6.00
N ASP A 449 -3.27 -25.81 7.12
CA ASP A 449 -4.65 -25.39 7.25
C ASP A 449 -4.70 -23.90 7.60
N THR A 450 -5.01 -23.10 6.59
CA THR A 450 -5.15 -21.64 6.70
C THR A 450 -6.61 -21.22 6.81
N LYS A 451 -7.51 -22.15 7.18
CA LYS A 451 -8.96 -21.93 7.34
C LYS A 451 -9.61 -21.28 6.11
N GLY A 452 -9.19 -21.70 4.91
CA GLY A 452 -9.71 -21.20 3.64
C GLY A 452 -9.01 -19.95 3.10
N ALA A 453 -7.96 -19.43 3.75
CA ALA A 453 -7.20 -18.30 3.24
C ALA A 453 -6.06 -18.75 2.29
N PRO A 454 -5.80 -18.06 1.18
CA PRO A 454 -4.68 -18.39 0.29
C PRO A 454 -3.33 -18.27 0.99
N TRP A 455 -2.35 -19.08 0.59
CA TRP A 455 -0.97 -19.01 1.11
C TRP A 455 0.11 -19.21 0.06
N ILE A 456 1.30 -18.72 0.35
CA ILE A 456 2.48 -18.78 -0.51
C ILE A 456 3.71 -19.21 0.31
N LEU A 457 4.41 -20.26 -0.13
CA LEU A 457 5.74 -20.62 0.35
C LEU A 457 6.79 -19.86 -0.46
N GLN A 458 7.68 -19.15 0.21
CA GLN A 458 8.64 -18.22 -0.40
C GLN A 458 10.00 -18.29 0.27
N THR A 459 11.00 -17.73 -0.40
CA THR A 459 12.34 -17.50 0.13
C THR A 459 12.72 -16.04 0.00
N ASP A 460 13.52 -15.53 0.93
CA ASP A 460 14.04 -14.17 0.88
C ASP A 460 15.20 -14.00 -0.11
N ASN A 461 15.80 -15.12 -0.56
CA ASN A 461 16.84 -15.10 -1.56
C ASN A 461 16.29 -15.53 -2.93
N PRO A 462 16.17 -14.62 -3.91
CA PRO A 462 15.60 -14.93 -5.22
C PRO A 462 16.46 -15.92 -6.04
N LEU A 463 17.71 -16.18 -5.63
CA LEU A 463 18.59 -17.18 -6.21
C LEU A 463 18.27 -18.61 -5.76
N PHE A 464 17.32 -18.78 -4.85
CA PHE A 464 16.80 -20.08 -4.43
C PHE A 464 15.36 -20.25 -4.93
N GLY A 465 14.92 -21.49 -4.96
CA GLY A 465 13.56 -21.86 -5.32
C GLY A 465 13.22 -23.25 -4.81
N PHE A 466 12.10 -23.76 -5.29
CA PHE A 466 11.48 -24.98 -4.79
C PHE A 466 11.27 -25.98 -5.92
N VAL A 467 11.55 -27.25 -5.64
CA VAL A 467 11.20 -28.37 -6.52
C VAL A 467 10.15 -29.21 -5.79
N GLU A 468 8.91 -29.16 -6.26
CA GLU A 468 7.86 -30.03 -5.72
C GLU A 468 8.08 -31.49 -6.13
N CYS A 469 8.01 -32.41 -5.17
CA CYS A 469 8.23 -33.85 -5.37
C CYS A 469 7.02 -34.68 -4.91
N ASN A 470 7.10 -36.00 -5.12
CA ASN A 470 6.18 -36.96 -4.53
C ASN A 470 6.55 -37.23 -3.07
N GLU A 471 5.69 -37.95 -2.34
CA GLU A 471 5.89 -38.31 -0.92
C GLU A 471 7.17 -39.12 -0.67
N ASP A 472 7.61 -39.92 -1.62
CA ASP A 472 8.84 -40.71 -1.57
C ASP A 472 10.10 -39.92 -1.99
N GLY A 473 9.97 -38.63 -2.27
CA GLY A 473 11.07 -37.76 -2.74
C GLY A 473 11.41 -37.92 -4.22
N SER A 474 10.68 -38.77 -4.95
CA SER A 474 10.84 -38.86 -6.41
C SER A 474 10.29 -37.62 -7.11
N PHE A 475 10.90 -37.26 -8.24
CA PHE A 475 10.41 -36.15 -9.06
C PHE A 475 8.99 -36.42 -9.57
N LYS A 476 8.17 -35.37 -9.68
CA LYS A 476 6.83 -35.48 -10.28
C LYS A 476 6.92 -35.98 -11.73
N ALA A 477 5.84 -36.62 -12.21
CA ALA A 477 5.78 -37.15 -13.57
C ALA A 477 6.20 -36.10 -14.63
N GLY A 478 7.15 -36.46 -15.50
CA GLY A 478 7.73 -35.56 -16.50
C GLY A 478 8.94 -34.75 -16.03
N GLN A 479 9.37 -34.88 -14.78
CA GLN A 479 10.61 -34.28 -14.25
C GLN A 479 11.67 -35.36 -13.97
N SER A 480 12.94 -34.98 -14.05
CA SER A 480 14.09 -35.85 -13.79
C SER A 480 15.25 -35.03 -13.19
N ALA A 481 16.33 -35.68 -12.78
CA ALA A 481 17.53 -34.99 -12.30
C ALA A 481 18.12 -34.02 -13.34
N ASP A 482 17.92 -34.27 -14.64
CA ASP A 482 18.41 -33.43 -15.73
C ASP A 482 17.36 -32.40 -16.22
N SER A 483 16.11 -32.49 -15.74
CA SER A 483 14.98 -31.73 -16.28
C SER A 483 13.86 -31.48 -15.25
N TYR A 484 14.21 -31.00 -14.06
CA TYR A 484 13.24 -30.61 -13.03
C TYR A 484 12.87 -29.13 -13.12
N LYS A 485 11.66 -28.80 -12.64
CA LYS A 485 11.16 -27.42 -12.63
C LYS A 485 11.45 -26.79 -11.27
N ILE A 486 12.10 -25.63 -11.29
CA ILE A 486 12.33 -24.81 -10.11
C ILE A 486 11.27 -23.71 -10.09
N GLU A 487 10.38 -23.75 -9.10
CA GLU A 487 9.43 -22.68 -8.85
C GLU A 487 10.06 -21.63 -7.93
N SER A 488 9.81 -20.34 -8.20
CA SER A 488 10.31 -19.27 -7.31
C SER A 488 9.50 -19.16 -6.01
N TYR A 489 8.28 -19.70 -6.02
CA TYR A 489 7.37 -19.79 -4.88
C TYR A 489 6.35 -20.91 -5.14
N ILE A 490 5.74 -21.45 -4.08
CA ILE A 490 4.64 -22.42 -4.21
C ILE A 490 3.38 -21.77 -3.63
N ILE A 491 2.30 -21.70 -4.41
CA ILE A 491 1.06 -21.02 -4.02
C ILE A 491 -0.12 -22.00 -3.90
N ASN A 492 -0.93 -21.82 -2.87
CA ASN A 492 -2.27 -22.41 -2.75
C ASN A 492 -3.29 -21.28 -2.73
N LYS A 493 -3.99 -21.09 -3.86
CA LYS A 493 -4.97 -20.02 -4.03
C LYS A 493 -6.32 -20.32 -3.37
N GLU A 494 -6.61 -21.58 -3.10
CA GLU A 494 -7.91 -22.02 -2.59
C GLU A 494 -7.96 -22.02 -1.06
N GLY A 495 -6.80 -21.92 -0.40
CA GLY A 495 -6.68 -22.04 1.06
C GLY A 495 -7.13 -23.40 1.59
N ALA A 496 -7.24 -24.40 0.71
CA ALA A 496 -7.61 -25.75 1.06
C ALA A 496 -6.48 -26.42 1.85
N LYS A 497 -6.85 -27.25 2.83
CA LYS A 497 -5.91 -28.05 3.61
C LYS A 497 -5.03 -28.88 2.67
N LYS A 498 -3.71 -28.72 2.77
CA LYS A 498 -2.76 -29.32 1.82
C LYS A 498 -1.48 -29.80 2.51
N THR A 499 -1.01 -30.97 2.10
CA THR A 499 0.33 -31.46 2.41
C THR A 499 1.26 -31.19 1.23
N LEU A 500 2.45 -30.67 1.50
CA LEU A 500 3.44 -30.30 0.49
C LEU A 500 4.76 -31.04 0.72
N TYR A 501 5.31 -31.61 -0.35
CA TYR A 501 6.62 -32.24 -0.37
C TYR A 501 7.52 -31.48 -1.37
N PHE A 502 8.67 -31.00 -0.91
CA PHE A 502 9.55 -30.21 -1.78
C PHE A 502 11.01 -30.22 -1.34
N TYR A 503 11.89 -29.85 -2.25
CA TYR A 503 13.29 -29.52 -2.00
C TYR A 503 13.54 -28.02 -2.18
N VAL A 504 14.44 -27.47 -1.37
CA VAL A 504 14.98 -26.11 -1.56
C VAL A 504 16.24 -26.23 -2.40
N VAL A 505 16.32 -25.47 -3.50
CA VAL A 505 17.41 -25.61 -4.47
C VAL A 505 17.97 -24.25 -4.88
N PRO A 506 19.30 -24.13 -5.01
CA PRO A 506 19.91 -22.99 -5.68
C PRO A 506 19.59 -23.01 -7.18
N LYS A 507 19.28 -21.84 -7.75
CA LYS A 507 19.04 -21.65 -9.19
C LYS A 507 20.33 -21.52 -9.99
N ASN A 508 21.44 -21.19 -9.33
CA ASN A 508 22.75 -20.99 -9.93
C ASN A 508 23.85 -21.75 -9.18
N ARG A 509 24.95 -22.05 -9.87
CA ARG A 509 26.13 -22.66 -9.25
C ARG A 509 26.77 -21.67 -8.27
N LEU A 510 27.25 -22.20 -7.15
CA LEU A 510 27.95 -21.45 -6.12
C LEU A 510 29.14 -20.69 -6.73
N ASP A 511 29.11 -19.36 -6.63
CA ASP A 511 30.20 -18.49 -7.01
C ASP A 511 31.03 -18.12 -5.78
N MET A 512 32.25 -18.68 -5.69
CA MET A 512 33.17 -18.43 -4.58
C MET A 512 33.72 -16.98 -4.57
N ALA A 513 33.56 -16.21 -5.65
CA ALA A 513 33.93 -14.80 -5.70
C ALA A 513 32.84 -13.87 -5.13
N GLN A 514 31.60 -14.36 -4.94
CA GLN A 514 30.47 -13.62 -4.38
C GLN A 514 29.82 -14.38 -3.20
N PRO A 515 30.48 -14.43 -2.03
CA PRO A 515 30.07 -15.26 -0.89
C PRO A 515 28.73 -14.87 -0.23
N HIS A 516 28.14 -13.73 -0.57
CA HIS A 516 26.89 -13.25 0.04
C HIS A 516 25.60 -13.86 -0.55
N ASN A 517 25.70 -14.63 -1.64
CA ASN A 517 24.56 -15.18 -2.39
C ASN A 517 24.29 -16.67 -2.15
N VAL A 518 24.77 -17.21 -1.03
CA VAL A 518 24.88 -18.67 -0.80
C VAL A 518 23.87 -19.20 0.23
N ARG A 519 23.01 -18.32 0.75
CA ARG A 519 22.14 -18.56 1.91
C ARG A 519 20.70 -18.17 1.63
N ALA A 520 19.75 -18.96 2.12
CA ALA A 520 18.33 -18.70 1.96
C ALA A 520 17.57 -19.00 3.25
N HIS A 521 16.62 -18.11 3.57
CA HIS A 521 15.55 -18.38 4.53
C HIS A 521 14.30 -18.80 3.77
N VAL A 522 13.59 -19.79 4.29
CA VAL A 522 12.28 -20.21 3.77
C VAL A 522 11.21 -19.89 4.79
N PHE A 523 10.13 -19.28 4.33
CA PHE A 523 8.98 -18.87 5.14
C PHE A 523 7.69 -19.01 4.33
N LEU A 524 6.56 -19.09 5.03
CA LEU A 524 5.23 -19.16 4.43
C LEU A 524 4.44 -17.90 4.79
N THR A 525 3.74 -17.34 3.81
CA THR A 525 2.87 -16.15 3.97
C THR A 525 1.43 -16.52 3.64
N LYS A 526 0.49 -16.14 4.49
CA LYS A 526 -0.95 -16.16 4.19
C LYS A 526 -1.33 -14.79 3.62
N ASN A 527 -2.02 -14.81 2.48
CA ASN A 527 -2.39 -13.61 1.74
C ASN A 527 -3.32 -12.74 2.60
N PRO A 528 -3.02 -11.42 2.79
CA PRO A 528 -1.96 -10.71 2.06
C PRO A 528 -0.56 -10.88 2.60
N ASN A 529 -0.30 -10.87 3.90
CA ASN A 529 1.07 -10.79 4.42
C ASN A 529 1.27 -11.37 5.84
N GLU A 530 0.48 -12.36 6.25
CA GLU A 530 0.66 -13.04 7.55
C GLU A 530 1.78 -14.08 7.44
N ARG A 531 2.97 -13.82 8.01
CA ARG A 531 4.06 -14.83 8.07
C ARG A 531 3.71 -15.92 9.08
N PHE A 532 3.72 -17.16 8.60
CA PHE A 532 3.49 -18.36 9.40
C PHE A 532 4.82 -18.90 9.95
N VAL A 533 4.82 -19.34 11.22
CA VAL A 533 5.99 -19.99 11.83
C VAL A 533 6.13 -21.40 11.26
N LEU A 534 7.15 -21.63 10.43
CA LEU A 534 7.45 -22.95 9.87
C LEU A 534 8.18 -23.86 10.86
N ASN A 535 8.79 -23.33 11.92
CA ASN A 535 9.49 -24.13 12.94
C ASN A 535 8.87 -23.90 14.34
N PRO A 536 7.60 -24.29 14.57
CA PRO A 536 6.86 -23.92 15.79
C PRO A 536 7.49 -24.48 17.08
N ASP A 537 8.20 -25.60 16.99
CA ASP A 537 8.88 -26.22 18.11
C ASP A 537 10.35 -25.78 18.27
N PHE A 538 10.85 -24.86 17.43
CA PHE A 538 12.26 -24.43 17.39
C PHE A 538 13.27 -25.59 17.27
N LYS A 539 12.85 -26.73 16.72
CA LYS A 539 13.65 -27.97 16.60
C LYS A 539 14.61 -27.95 15.41
N LEU A 540 14.30 -27.17 14.38
CA LEU A 540 15.12 -27.01 13.18
C LEU A 540 16.14 -25.87 13.34
N LYS A 541 17.25 -25.94 12.59
CA LYS A 541 18.23 -24.85 12.56
C LYS A 541 17.64 -23.61 11.86
N GLY A 542 17.62 -22.50 12.61
CA GLY A 542 17.21 -21.17 12.16
C GLY A 542 18.02 -20.09 12.86
N CYS A 543 17.59 -18.83 12.78
CA CYS A 543 18.29 -17.70 13.41
C CYS A 543 18.47 -17.93 14.92
N ILE A 544 19.64 -17.61 15.50
CA ILE A 544 19.86 -17.72 16.96
C ILE A 544 19.58 -16.41 17.72
N THR A 545 19.34 -15.32 16.99
CA THR A 545 19.16 -13.96 17.53
C THR A 545 18.13 -13.19 16.70
N GLY A 546 17.36 -12.31 17.34
CA GLY A 546 16.30 -11.51 16.70
C GLY A 546 14.88 -11.99 17.05
N GLU A 547 13.86 -11.22 16.68
CA GLU A 547 12.44 -11.51 16.95
C GLU A 547 11.98 -12.84 16.30
N ASP A 548 12.66 -13.25 15.23
CA ASP A 548 12.40 -14.46 14.45
C ASP A 548 13.33 -15.64 14.80
N ALA A 549 14.11 -15.55 15.88
CA ALA A 549 15.10 -16.56 16.24
C ALA A 549 14.48 -17.97 16.35
N GLY A 550 14.88 -18.86 15.44
CA GLY A 550 14.50 -20.25 15.35
C GLY A 550 13.11 -20.50 14.77
N LYS A 551 12.44 -19.49 14.22
CA LYS A 551 11.11 -19.59 13.58
C LYS A 551 11.18 -19.88 12.07
N ASP A 552 12.32 -19.59 11.46
CA ASP A 552 12.68 -19.80 10.07
C ASP A 552 13.54 -21.06 9.85
N ILE A 553 13.71 -21.47 8.59
CA ILE A 553 14.58 -22.60 8.23
C ILE A 553 15.67 -22.08 7.29
N HIS A 554 16.93 -22.36 7.66
CA HIS A 554 18.12 -21.85 6.99
C HIS A 554 18.70 -22.87 6.03
N PHE A 555 19.04 -22.45 4.81
CA PHE A 555 19.69 -23.29 3.80
C PHE A 555 20.97 -22.64 3.28
N GLU A 556 22.07 -23.39 3.28
CA GLU A 556 23.35 -22.96 2.74
C GLU A 556 23.74 -23.81 1.54
N GLN A 557 23.99 -23.15 0.42
CA GLN A 557 24.53 -23.80 -0.77
C GLN A 557 25.98 -24.23 -0.52
N VAL A 558 26.27 -25.47 -0.87
CA VAL A 558 27.62 -26.06 -0.81
C VAL A 558 28.03 -26.61 -2.18
N LEU A 559 29.34 -26.85 -2.35
CA LEU A 559 29.93 -27.39 -3.59
C LEU A 559 29.60 -28.88 -3.82
#